data_AF-A0A7V5YIW3-F1
#
_entry.id   AF-A0A7V5YIW3-F1
#
_cell.length_a   1.000
_cell.length_b   1.000
_cell.length_c   1.000
_cell.angle_alpha   90.00
_cell.angle_beta   90.00
_cell.angle_gamma   90.00
#
_symmetry.space_group_name_H-M   'P 1'
#
loop_
_entity.id
_entity.type
_entity.pdbx_description
1 polymer ?
#
loop_
_entity_poly.entity_id
_entity_poly.type
_entity_poly.pdbx_seq_one_letter_code
_entity_poly.pdbx_strand_id
1 'polypeptide(L)'
;MAVVNKIGKVMKRNHALVSFDQGRITQAIRRAADSIGGFEQDYLEGINDRIFTAGTNDEGIAEFLADLVVVVLNGDPHHLVANFPPSVEEIQDVVLHVLHSTGFMRAADAYTAFRWGHHWVRQGAITPEKFVRNGYPPSQMDPLLEWNRAHGCDTVDGLNEIVRSGKIKRLIEDSLMVYEDSLDKAASRVVGRIKAGDEIKMIWVSGPSSSGKTTTTVKLTDRLRREGLRFLMLNLDDYFWPLIEHPSDWINDRNYETPEALDIQLLNEHL
;
A
#
# COMPACT_ATOMS: atom_id res chain seq x y z
N MET A 1 -11.93 30.86 -8.53
CA MET A 1 -13.32 31.10 -9.00
C MET A 1 -14.12 29.94 -8.43
N ALA A 2 -15.15 30.18 -7.62
CA ALA A 2 -15.84 29.09 -6.92
C ALA A 2 -16.47 28.13 -7.94
N VAL A 3 -16.18 26.84 -7.81
CA VAL A 3 -16.77 25.81 -8.68
C VAL A 3 -18.26 25.71 -8.39
N VAL A 4 -19.09 25.88 -9.41
CA VAL A 4 -20.54 25.74 -9.27
C VAL A 4 -20.89 24.27 -9.25
N ASN A 5 -21.30 23.74 -8.10
CA ASN A 5 -21.83 22.39 -7.99
C ASN A 5 -23.28 22.32 -8.50
N LYS A 6 -23.55 21.51 -9.52
CA LYS A 6 -24.91 21.28 -10.05
C LYS A 6 -25.53 19.98 -9.55
N ILE A 7 -24.78 19.18 -8.80
CA ILE A 7 -25.19 17.88 -8.28
C ILE A 7 -25.89 18.08 -6.94
N GLY A 8 -27.17 17.74 -6.87
CA GLY A 8 -27.97 17.93 -5.66
C GLY A 8 -27.88 16.78 -4.65
N LYS A 9 -27.64 15.55 -5.13
CA LYS A 9 -27.67 14.33 -4.30
C LYS A 9 -26.49 13.41 -4.58
N VAL A 10 -26.27 12.45 -3.67
CA VAL A 10 -25.32 11.34 -3.79
C VAL A 10 -26.02 10.06 -3.38
N MET A 11 -25.77 8.97 -4.11
CA MET A 11 -26.23 7.63 -3.75
C MET A 11 -25.22 6.93 -2.84
N LYS A 12 -25.62 6.66 -1.58
CA LYS A 12 -24.81 5.88 -0.63
C LYS A 12 -24.73 4.40 -1.02
N ARG A 13 -23.79 3.68 -0.40
CA ARG A 13 -23.60 2.22 -0.57
C ARG A 13 -24.83 1.37 -0.21
N ASN A 14 -25.70 1.87 0.65
CA ASN A 14 -26.98 1.24 0.99
C ASN A 14 -28.14 1.76 0.10
N HIS A 15 -27.82 2.34 -1.06
CA HIS A 15 -28.74 2.99 -2.00
C HIS A 15 -29.53 4.19 -1.46
N ALA A 16 -29.25 4.65 -0.23
CA ALA A 16 -29.89 5.84 0.30
C ALA A 16 -29.38 7.11 -0.41
N LEU A 17 -30.30 7.99 -0.81
CA LEU A 17 -29.96 9.28 -1.39
C LEU A 17 -29.78 10.33 -0.29
N VAL A 18 -28.67 11.05 -0.32
CA VAL A 18 -28.38 12.17 0.60
C VAL A 18 -27.97 13.41 -0.17
N SER A 19 -28.07 14.59 0.43
CA SER A 19 -27.58 15.83 -0.18
C SER A 19 -26.08 15.73 -0.47
N PHE A 20 -25.67 16.26 -1.62
CA PHE A 20 -24.26 16.37 -1.97
C PHE A 20 -23.58 17.36 -1.01
N ASP A 21 -22.41 16.97 -0.50
CA ASP A 21 -21.62 17.77 0.43
C ASP A 21 -20.14 17.68 0.01
N GLN A 22 -19.65 18.73 -0.64
CA GLN A 22 -18.27 18.83 -1.10
C GLN A 22 -17.28 18.80 0.06
N GLY A 23 -17.66 19.29 1.24
CA GLY A 23 -16.78 19.31 2.42
C GLY A 23 -16.35 17.89 2.83
N ARG A 24 -17.16 16.87 2.54
CA ARG A 24 -16.78 15.46 2.76
C ARG A 24 -15.67 15.00 1.82
N ILE A 25 -15.65 15.50 0.60
CA ILE A 25 -14.61 15.21 -0.38
C ILE A 25 -13.32 15.88 0.07
N THR A 26 -13.37 17.18 0.40
CA THR A 26 -12.24 17.93 0.98
C THR A 26 -11.64 17.20 2.18
N GLN A 27 -12.46 16.83 3.17
CA GLN A 27 -11.99 16.11 4.36
C GLN A 27 -11.38 14.74 4.03
N ALA A 28 -11.91 14.02 3.04
CA ALA A 28 -11.38 12.72 2.66
C ALA A 28 -10.00 12.84 2.00
N ILE A 29 -9.83 13.81 1.10
CA ILE A 29 -8.55 14.14 0.47
C ILE A 29 -7.54 14.61 1.54
N ARG A 30 -7.97 15.52 2.42
CA ARG A 30 -7.15 16.06 3.51
C ARG A 30 -6.61 14.96 4.42
N ARG A 31 -7.49 14.03 4.84
CA ARG A 31 -7.09 12.89 5.68
C ARG A 31 -6.08 11.96 5.00
N ALA A 32 -6.17 11.77 3.69
CA ALA A 32 -5.19 10.99 2.96
C ALA A 32 -3.83 11.67 2.99
N ALA A 33 -3.77 12.98 2.72
CA ALA A 33 -2.54 13.77 2.82
C ALA A 33 -1.97 13.76 4.24
N ASP A 34 -2.78 14.04 5.27
CA ASP A 34 -2.31 14.05 6.67
C ASP A 34 -1.73 12.69 7.09
N SER A 35 -2.26 11.59 6.56
CA SER A 35 -1.76 10.25 6.88
C SER A 35 -0.33 10.00 6.40
N ILE A 36 0.18 10.79 5.45
CA ILE A 36 1.53 10.66 4.89
C ILE A 36 2.43 11.87 5.23
N GLY A 37 1.99 12.77 6.10
CA GLY A 37 2.74 13.97 6.50
C GLY A 37 2.29 15.28 5.86
N GLY A 38 1.18 15.30 5.13
CA GLY A 38 0.64 16.47 4.42
C GLY A 38 0.78 16.34 2.91
N PHE A 39 0.53 17.44 2.19
CA PHE A 39 0.84 17.49 0.76
C PHE A 39 2.31 17.85 0.60
N GLU A 40 3.11 16.91 0.11
CA GLU A 40 4.49 17.18 -0.30
C GLU A 40 4.54 17.46 -1.81
N GLN A 41 5.45 18.34 -2.24
CA GLN A 41 5.79 18.44 -3.66
C GLN A 41 6.41 17.12 -4.08
N ASP A 42 5.83 16.46 -5.09
CA ASP A 42 6.42 15.28 -5.71
C ASP A 42 7.70 15.70 -6.46
N TYR A 43 8.80 15.76 -5.71
CA TYR A 43 10.24 15.76 -6.03
C TYR A 43 10.79 16.70 -7.11
N LEU A 44 10.00 17.55 -7.77
CA LEU A 44 10.46 18.43 -8.85
C LEU A 44 9.88 19.84 -8.72
N GLU A 45 10.79 20.80 -8.52
CA GLU A 45 10.52 22.23 -8.50
C GLU A 45 9.83 22.69 -9.81
N GLY A 46 8.81 23.55 -9.71
CA GLY A 46 8.13 24.13 -10.88
C GLY A 46 6.94 23.33 -11.42
N ILE A 47 6.74 22.07 -11.01
CA ILE A 47 5.67 21.22 -11.55
C ILE A 47 4.31 21.58 -10.95
N ASN A 48 4.20 21.52 -9.62
CA ASN A 48 2.93 21.74 -8.91
C ASN A 48 2.89 23.08 -8.17
N ASP A 49 3.90 23.94 -8.34
CA ASP A 49 4.06 25.21 -7.60
C ASP A 49 2.83 26.11 -7.68
N ARG A 50 2.17 26.14 -8.83
CA ARG A 50 0.94 26.92 -8.99
C ARG A 50 -0.21 26.40 -8.13
N ILE A 51 -0.33 25.08 -7.98
CA ILE A 51 -1.34 24.45 -7.12
C ILE A 51 -1.03 24.77 -5.66
N PHE A 52 0.23 24.58 -5.23
CA PHE A 52 0.67 24.88 -3.86
C PHE A 52 0.53 26.37 -3.53
N THR A 53 0.89 27.26 -4.46
CA THR A 53 0.74 28.71 -4.30
C THR A 53 -0.73 29.10 -4.20
N ALA A 54 -1.59 28.48 -5.00
CA ALA A 54 -3.03 28.76 -4.97
C ALA A 54 -3.70 28.23 -3.70
N GLY A 55 -3.30 27.05 -3.21
CA GLY A 55 -3.83 26.43 -2.01
C GLY A 55 -3.33 27.08 -0.72
N THR A 56 -2.15 27.71 -0.72
CA THR A 56 -1.44 28.37 0.40
C THR A 56 -1.05 27.45 1.57
N ASN A 57 -1.91 26.49 1.92
CA ASN A 57 -1.72 25.47 2.92
C ASN A 57 -2.42 24.18 2.46
N ASP A 58 -2.19 23.09 3.18
CA ASP A 58 -2.79 21.79 2.86
C ASP A 58 -4.33 21.80 2.81
N GLU A 59 -5.01 22.68 3.58
CA GLU A 59 -6.47 22.76 3.55
C GLU A 59 -6.95 23.35 2.23
N GLY A 60 -6.34 24.45 1.80
CA GLY A 60 -6.66 25.07 0.52
C GLY A 60 -6.25 24.19 -0.67
N ILE A 61 -5.20 23.37 -0.54
CA ILE A 61 -4.88 22.35 -1.55
C ILE A 61 -5.99 21.28 -1.60
N ALA A 62 -6.45 20.77 -0.46
CA ALA A 62 -7.54 19.80 -0.43
C ALA A 62 -8.85 20.38 -0.98
N GLU A 63 -9.17 21.65 -0.68
CA GLU A 63 -10.33 22.37 -1.24
C GLU A 63 -10.21 22.49 -2.76
N PHE A 64 -9.05 22.90 -3.26
CA PHE A 64 -8.78 23.00 -4.70
C PHE A 64 -8.94 21.66 -5.41
N LEU A 65 -8.44 20.58 -4.83
CA LEU A 65 -8.59 19.23 -5.40
C LEU A 65 -10.05 18.76 -5.34
N ALA A 66 -10.79 19.08 -4.27
CA ALA A 66 -12.21 18.79 -4.18
C ALA A 66 -13.03 19.59 -5.22
N ASP A 67 -12.63 20.84 -5.50
CA ASP A 67 -13.19 21.64 -6.58
C ASP A 67 -13.00 20.95 -7.94
N LEU A 68 -11.82 20.41 -8.23
CA LEU A 68 -11.57 19.62 -9.44
C LEU A 68 -12.43 18.35 -9.51
N VAL A 69 -12.63 17.66 -8.38
CA VAL A 69 -13.54 16.50 -8.31
C VAL A 69 -14.97 16.90 -8.69
N VAL A 70 -15.46 18.02 -8.17
CA VAL A 70 -16.78 18.55 -8.53
C VAL A 70 -16.85 18.94 -10.01
N VAL A 71 -15.79 19.53 -10.57
CA VAL A 71 -15.72 19.84 -12.01
C VAL A 71 -15.86 18.56 -12.85
N VAL A 72 -15.10 17.51 -12.50
CA VAL A 72 -15.16 16.23 -13.23
C VAL A 72 -16.53 15.58 -13.09
N LEU A 73 -17.11 15.52 -11.89
CA LEU A 73 -18.43 14.95 -11.65
C LEU A 73 -19.54 15.70 -12.40
N ASN A 74 -19.48 17.04 -12.44
CA ASN A 74 -20.41 17.88 -13.22
C ASN A 74 -20.27 17.68 -14.73
N GLY A 75 -19.13 17.15 -15.19
CA GLY A 75 -18.85 16.87 -16.60
C GLY A 75 -19.73 15.75 -17.17
N ASP A 76 -20.28 14.87 -16.32
CA ASP A 76 -21.26 13.87 -16.72
C ASP A 76 -22.69 14.43 -16.56
N PRO A 77 -23.45 14.63 -17.65
CA PRO A 77 -24.81 15.14 -17.59
C PRO A 77 -25.78 14.28 -16.79
N HIS A 78 -25.52 12.98 -16.63
CA HIS A 78 -26.40 12.08 -15.87
C HIS A 78 -26.47 12.48 -14.39
N HIS A 79 -25.33 12.88 -13.82
CA HIS A 79 -25.23 13.30 -12.41
C HIS A 79 -26.04 14.56 -12.08
N LEU A 80 -26.40 15.34 -13.10
CA LEU A 80 -27.19 16.56 -12.94
C LEU A 80 -28.68 16.27 -12.76
N VAL A 81 -29.11 15.04 -13.07
CA VAL A 81 -30.49 14.59 -12.88
C VAL A 81 -30.64 14.03 -11.47
N ALA A 82 -31.56 14.58 -10.68
CA ALA A 82 -31.72 14.24 -9.26
C ALA A 82 -32.00 12.74 -8.97
N ASN A 83 -32.48 11.99 -9.97
CA ASN A 83 -32.77 10.56 -9.88
C ASN A 83 -31.56 9.68 -10.25
N PHE A 84 -30.53 10.25 -10.88
CA PHE A 84 -29.30 9.57 -11.27
C PHE A 84 -28.07 10.27 -10.68
N PRO A 85 -28.04 10.53 -9.35
CA PRO A 85 -26.87 11.14 -8.74
C PRO A 85 -25.68 10.18 -8.76
N PRO A 86 -24.44 10.72 -8.70
CA PRO A 86 -23.26 9.88 -8.56
C PRO A 86 -23.34 9.05 -7.28
N SER A 87 -22.87 7.82 -7.36
CA SER A 87 -22.66 6.95 -6.23
C SER A 87 -21.41 7.34 -5.44
N VAL A 88 -21.34 6.88 -4.19
CA VAL A 88 -20.13 7.06 -3.37
C VAL A 88 -18.91 6.41 -4.03
N GLU A 89 -19.05 5.31 -4.75
CA GLU A 89 -17.90 4.67 -5.42
C GLU A 89 -17.42 5.50 -6.61
N GLU A 90 -18.32 6.01 -7.45
CA GLU A 90 -17.96 6.92 -8.56
C GLU A 90 -17.26 8.19 -8.06
N ILE A 91 -17.74 8.79 -6.95
CA ILE A 91 -17.05 9.93 -6.34
C ILE A 91 -15.65 9.53 -5.88
N GLN A 92 -15.47 8.35 -5.29
CA GLN A 92 -14.16 7.87 -4.87
C GLN A 92 -13.22 7.60 -6.05
N ASP A 93 -13.75 7.09 -7.17
CA ASP A 93 -12.99 6.91 -8.41
C ASP A 93 -12.55 8.25 -8.99
N VAL A 94 -13.43 9.27 -8.98
CA VAL A 94 -13.08 10.63 -9.43
C VAL A 94 -12.05 11.28 -8.50
N VAL A 95 -12.13 11.07 -7.17
CA VAL A 95 -11.09 11.53 -6.24
C VAL A 95 -9.72 10.96 -6.62
N LEU A 96 -9.63 9.65 -6.87
CA LEU A 96 -8.39 9.01 -7.29
C LEU A 96 -7.92 9.53 -8.66
N HIS A 97 -8.84 9.66 -9.61
CA HIS A 97 -8.54 10.25 -10.91
C HIS A 97 -7.92 11.64 -10.78
N VAL A 98 -8.50 12.52 -9.97
CA VAL A 98 -7.98 13.88 -9.75
C VAL A 98 -6.60 13.82 -9.09
N LEU A 99 -6.42 13.04 -8.02
CA LEU A 99 -5.15 12.93 -7.31
C LEU A 99 -4.01 12.44 -8.22
N HIS A 100 -4.26 11.39 -9.01
CA HIS A 100 -3.27 10.90 -9.97
C HIS A 100 -3.00 11.92 -11.09
N SER A 101 -4.05 12.53 -11.66
CA SER A 101 -3.91 13.47 -12.78
C SER A 101 -3.23 14.78 -12.40
N THR A 102 -3.26 15.14 -11.12
CA THR A 102 -2.58 16.33 -10.57
C THR A 102 -1.21 15.99 -9.97
N GLY A 103 -0.79 14.72 -10.05
CA GLY A 103 0.51 14.28 -9.58
C GLY A 103 0.65 14.30 -8.04
N PHE A 104 -0.43 14.09 -7.30
CA PHE A 104 -0.36 13.83 -5.85
C PHE A 104 -0.37 12.31 -5.62
N MET A 105 0.66 11.62 -6.13
CA MET A 105 0.68 10.16 -6.22
C MET A 105 0.65 9.51 -4.83
N ARG A 106 1.46 10.03 -3.89
CA ARG A 106 1.50 9.49 -2.52
C ARG A 106 0.15 9.61 -1.81
N ALA A 107 -0.56 10.72 -2.00
CA ALA A 107 -1.89 10.91 -1.43
C ALA A 107 -2.92 9.97 -2.08
N ALA A 108 -2.82 9.74 -3.39
CA ALA A 108 -3.65 8.78 -4.11
C ALA A 108 -3.43 7.34 -3.60
N ASP A 109 -2.19 6.94 -3.38
CA ASP A 109 -1.83 5.62 -2.87
C ASP A 109 -2.36 5.42 -1.44
N ALA A 110 -2.17 6.42 -0.57
CA ALA A 110 -2.69 6.40 0.80
C ALA A 110 -4.23 6.34 0.82
N TYR A 111 -4.89 7.11 -0.06
CA TYR A 111 -6.34 7.08 -0.22
C TYR A 111 -6.83 5.71 -0.72
N THR A 112 -6.11 5.11 -1.68
CA THR A 112 -6.41 3.77 -2.22
C THR A 112 -6.30 2.71 -1.15
N ALA A 113 -5.21 2.68 -0.38
CA ALA A 113 -5.02 1.75 0.74
C ALA A 113 -6.14 1.90 1.77
N PHE A 114 -6.50 3.13 2.12
CA PHE A 114 -7.58 3.40 3.06
C PHE A 114 -8.94 2.92 2.53
N ARG A 115 -9.26 3.22 1.26
CA ARG A 115 -10.50 2.81 0.60
C ARG A 115 -10.68 1.30 0.58
N TRP A 116 -9.65 0.57 0.11
CA TRP A 116 -9.67 -0.89 0.00
C TRP A 116 -9.65 -1.59 1.36
N GLY A 117 -8.86 -1.10 2.31
CA GLY A 117 -8.88 -1.65 3.66
C GLY A 117 -10.25 -1.52 4.32
N HIS A 118 -10.91 -0.36 4.18
CA HIS A 118 -12.29 -0.22 4.64
C HIS A 118 -13.29 -1.07 3.87
N HIS A 119 -13.07 -1.33 2.58
CA HIS A 119 -13.88 -2.28 1.82
C HIS A 119 -13.77 -3.69 2.42
N TRP A 120 -12.56 -4.19 2.69
CA TRP A 120 -12.37 -5.50 3.31
C TRP A 120 -12.90 -5.60 4.73
N VAL A 121 -12.80 -4.54 5.53
CA VAL A 121 -13.46 -4.48 6.86
C VAL A 121 -14.97 -4.63 6.72
N ARG A 122 -15.60 -3.97 5.75
CA ARG A 122 -17.05 -4.10 5.50
C ARG A 122 -17.45 -5.49 5.03
N GLN A 123 -16.61 -6.14 4.22
CA GLN A 123 -16.82 -7.52 3.76
C GLN A 123 -16.55 -8.57 4.86
N GLY A 124 -16.07 -8.15 6.04
CA GLY A 124 -15.70 -9.05 7.12
C GLY A 124 -14.42 -9.86 6.85
N ALA A 125 -13.68 -9.55 5.78
CA ALA A 125 -12.45 -10.24 5.42
C ALA A 125 -11.29 -9.92 6.39
N ILE A 126 -11.29 -8.71 6.97
CA ILE A 126 -10.35 -8.29 8.02
C ILE A 126 -11.10 -7.61 9.17
N THR A 127 -10.53 -7.67 10.37
CA THR A 127 -11.07 -6.93 11.52
C THR A 127 -10.55 -5.49 11.54
N PRO A 128 -11.22 -4.55 12.24
CA PRO A 128 -10.73 -3.18 12.38
C PRO A 128 -9.31 -3.09 12.97
N GLU A 129 -8.93 -4.03 13.82
CA GLU A 129 -7.60 -4.10 14.45
C GLU A 129 -6.52 -4.57 13.46
N LYS A 130 -6.91 -5.34 12.44
CA LYS A 130 -6.01 -5.78 11.36
C LYS A 130 -5.82 -4.73 10.27
N PHE A 131 -6.61 -3.65 10.27
CA PHE A 131 -6.56 -2.63 9.23
C PHE A 131 -5.38 -1.66 9.45
N VAL A 132 -4.38 -1.76 8.56
CA VAL A 132 -3.15 -0.97 8.58
C VAL A 132 -3.29 0.48 8.05
N ARG A 133 -4.52 0.98 7.90
CA ARG A 133 -4.85 2.35 7.43
C ARG A 133 -4.22 2.71 6.08
N ASN A 134 -3.15 3.51 6.08
CA ASN A 134 -2.42 3.93 4.88
C ASN A 134 -1.35 2.92 4.44
N GLY A 135 -1.20 1.80 5.15
CA GLY A 135 -0.24 0.73 4.82
C GLY A 135 1.11 0.86 5.53
N TYR A 136 1.37 1.93 6.27
CA TYR A 136 2.68 2.21 6.90
C TYR A 136 2.53 2.30 8.43
N PRO A 137 2.57 1.17 9.17
CA PRO A 137 2.40 1.20 10.62
C PRO A 137 3.56 1.97 11.29
N PRO A 138 3.30 3.11 11.96
CA PRO A 138 4.37 3.96 12.52
C PRO A 138 5.26 3.22 13.52
N SER A 139 4.67 2.33 14.31
CA SER A 139 5.41 1.50 15.27
C SER A 139 6.48 0.59 14.64
N GLN A 140 6.40 0.34 13.32
CA GLN A 140 7.41 -0.41 12.58
C GLN A 140 8.30 0.50 11.73
N MET A 141 7.72 1.57 11.16
CA MET A 141 8.43 2.48 10.26
C MET A 141 9.33 3.47 11.01
N ASP A 142 8.88 4.05 12.11
CA ASP A 142 9.63 5.08 12.84
C ASP A 142 11.01 4.57 13.32
N PRO A 143 11.12 3.35 13.92
CA PRO A 143 12.43 2.82 14.31
C PRO A 143 13.37 2.58 13.12
N LEU A 144 12.84 2.18 11.95
CA LEU A 144 13.64 1.99 10.74
C LEU A 144 14.16 3.33 10.21
N LEU A 145 13.31 4.36 10.19
CA LEU A 145 13.70 5.71 9.76
C LEU A 145 14.72 6.34 10.72
N GLU A 146 14.53 6.17 12.03
CA GLU A 146 15.49 6.62 13.04
C GLU A 146 16.84 5.90 12.89
N TRP A 147 16.83 4.58 12.66
CA TRP A 147 18.04 3.82 12.37
C TRP A 147 18.74 4.36 11.12
N ASN A 148 18.01 4.59 10.02
CA ASN A 148 18.59 5.13 8.80
C ASN A 148 19.23 6.51 9.02
N ARG A 149 18.55 7.40 9.76
CA ARG A 149 19.08 8.74 10.11
C ARG A 149 20.34 8.64 10.97
N ALA A 150 20.36 7.74 11.96
CA ALA A 150 21.51 7.52 12.82
C ALA A 150 22.75 7.02 12.04
N HIS A 151 22.53 6.33 10.91
CA HIS A 151 23.60 5.86 10.03
C HIS A 151 23.86 6.80 8.84
N GLY A 152 23.12 7.91 8.72
CA GLY A 152 23.25 8.89 7.64
C GLY A 152 22.85 8.35 6.26
N CYS A 153 21.99 7.32 6.20
CA CYS A 153 21.57 6.67 4.96
C CYS A 153 20.06 6.81 4.68
N ASP A 154 19.39 7.76 5.35
CA ASP A 154 17.98 8.09 5.14
C ASP A 154 17.72 8.91 3.87
N THR A 155 18.77 9.48 3.28
CA THR A 155 18.71 10.24 2.01
C THR A 155 19.69 9.68 0.99
N VAL A 156 19.40 9.92 -0.30
CA VAL A 156 20.31 9.56 -1.40
C VAL A 156 21.66 10.26 -1.26
N ASP A 157 21.65 11.54 -0.86
CA ASP A 157 22.87 12.31 -0.65
C ASP A 157 23.71 11.77 0.51
N GLY A 158 23.08 11.44 1.63
CA GLY A 158 23.75 10.82 2.77
C GLY A 158 24.38 9.48 2.41
N LEU A 159 23.62 8.61 1.73
CA LEU A 159 24.13 7.32 1.24
C LEU A 159 25.31 7.50 0.27
N ASN A 160 25.22 8.45 -0.66
CA ASN A 160 26.30 8.78 -1.59
C ASN A 160 27.59 9.21 -0.85
N GLU A 161 27.46 9.97 0.23
CA GLU A 161 28.62 10.37 1.04
C GLU A 161 29.25 9.20 1.79
N ILE A 162 28.44 8.26 2.29
CA ILE A 162 28.94 7.01 2.90
C ILE A 162 29.75 6.20 1.87
N VAL A 163 29.27 6.12 0.62
CA VAL A 163 29.98 5.44 -0.46
C VAL A 163 31.29 6.15 -0.80
N ARG A 164 31.26 7.47 -1.01
CA ARG A 164 32.45 8.27 -1.36
C ARG A 164 33.52 8.24 -0.26
N SER A 165 33.10 8.20 1.00
CA SER A 165 34.01 8.10 2.15
C SER A 165 34.52 6.66 2.40
N GLY A 166 34.14 5.68 1.58
CA GLY A 166 34.61 4.30 1.68
C GLY A 166 33.99 3.51 2.85
N LYS A 167 32.93 4.02 3.47
CA LYS A 167 32.32 3.45 4.69
C LYS A 167 31.14 2.51 4.41
N ILE A 168 30.80 2.28 3.14
CA ILE A 168 29.63 1.46 2.75
C ILE A 168 29.66 0.05 3.32
N LYS A 169 30.85 -0.57 3.43
CA LYS A 169 31.00 -1.92 4.00
C LYS A 169 30.45 -2.00 5.42
N ARG A 170 30.77 -1.00 6.26
CA ARG A 170 30.29 -0.95 7.64
C ARG A 170 28.77 -0.80 7.68
N LEU A 171 28.19 0.06 6.84
CA LEU A 171 26.75 0.21 6.76
C LEU A 171 26.05 -1.10 6.39
N ILE A 172 26.62 -1.84 5.43
CA ILE A 172 26.10 -3.16 5.03
C ILE A 172 26.17 -4.15 6.20
N GLU A 173 27.29 -4.19 6.92
CA GLU A 173 27.46 -5.05 8.10
C GLU A 173 26.45 -4.71 9.21
N ASP A 174 26.30 -3.42 9.52
CA ASP A 174 25.35 -2.92 10.52
C ASP A 174 23.90 -3.27 10.13
N SER A 175 23.54 -3.10 8.85
CA SER A 175 22.20 -3.47 8.32
C SER A 175 21.96 -4.98 8.37
N LEU A 176 22.94 -5.79 7.98
CA LEU A 176 22.85 -7.25 8.03
C LEU A 176 22.68 -7.75 9.47
N MET A 177 23.34 -7.13 10.45
CA MET A 177 23.15 -7.46 11.86
C MET A 177 21.71 -7.27 12.32
N VAL A 178 21.06 -6.16 11.94
CA VAL A 178 19.64 -5.92 12.24
C VAL A 178 18.75 -6.99 11.60
N TYR A 179 19.06 -7.37 10.37
CA TYR A 179 18.33 -8.43 9.67
C TYR A 179 18.48 -9.81 10.35
N GLU A 180 19.69 -10.19 10.75
CA GLU A 180 19.93 -11.46 11.45
C GLU A 180 19.23 -11.50 12.82
N ASP A 181 19.26 -10.39 13.58
CA ASP A 181 18.53 -10.28 14.86
C ASP A 181 17.01 -10.39 14.67
N SER A 182 16.47 -9.81 13.59
CA SER A 182 15.06 -9.98 13.23
C SER A 182 14.70 -11.44 12.95
N LEU A 183 15.57 -12.19 12.27
CA LEU A 183 15.40 -13.63 12.03
C LEU A 183 15.48 -14.44 13.34
N ASP A 184 16.39 -14.09 14.25
CA ASP A 184 16.50 -14.74 15.56
C ASP A 184 15.23 -14.53 16.40
N LYS A 185 14.69 -13.30 16.39
CA LYS A 185 13.42 -12.97 17.03
C LYS A 185 12.25 -13.72 16.39
N ALA A 186 12.20 -13.82 15.06
CA ALA A 186 11.17 -14.56 14.34
C ALA A 186 11.19 -16.05 14.71
N ALA A 187 12.37 -16.69 14.68
CA ALA A 187 12.54 -18.08 15.08
C ALA A 187 12.11 -18.31 16.54
N SER A 188 12.53 -17.43 17.45
CA SER A 188 12.16 -17.49 18.87
C SER A 188 10.65 -17.39 19.08
N ARG A 189 9.96 -16.54 18.31
CA ARG A 189 8.48 -16.43 18.36
C ARG A 189 7.80 -17.71 17.90
N VAL A 190 8.27 -18.33 16.82
CA VAL A 190 7.73 -19.61 16.32
C VAL A 190 7.90 -20.71 17.37
N VAL A 191 9.11 -20.84 17.92
CA VAL A 191 9.41 -21.82 18.98
C VAL A 191 8.57 -21.56 20.23
N GLY A 192 8.41 -20.30 20.63
CA GLY A 192 7.58 -19.91 21.77
C GLY A 192 6.11 -20.32 21.61
N ARG A 193 5.54 -20.13 20.41
CA ARG A 193 4.18 -20.58 20.10
C ARG A 193 4.02 -22.09 20.16
N ILE A 194 4.96 -22.85 19.59
CA ILE A 194 4.95 -24.32 19.63
C ILE A 194 5.05 -24.81 21.08
N LYS A 195 5.93 -24.21 21.89
CA LYS A 195 6.07 -24.55 23.32
C LYS A 195 4.82 -24.20 24.14
N ALA A 196 4.06 -23.19 23.73
CA ALA A 196 2.76 -22.85 24.34
C ALA A 196 1.63 -23.82 23.95
N GLY A 197 1.87 -24.75 23.02
CA GLY A 197 0.91 -25.76 22.58
C GLY A 197 0.27 -25.48 21.21
N ASP A 198 0.70 -24.45 20.48
CA ASP A 198 0.18 -24.19 19.13
C ASP A 198 0.64 -25.28 18.14
N GLU A 199 -0.29 -25.92 17.44
CA GLU A 199 0.00 -26.85 16.35
C GLU A 199 0.31 -26.09 15.04
N ILE A 200 1.54 -25.61 14.89
CA ILE A 200 1.98 -24.89 13.69
C ILE A 200 2.29 -25.87 12.55
N LYS A 201 1.43 -25.90 11.52
CA LYS A 201 1.62 -26.73 10.32
C LYS A 201 2.30 -25.99 9.17
N MET A 202 2.13 -24.68 9.11
CA MET A 202 2.55 -23.87 7.96
C MET A 202 2.99 -22.47 8.41
N ILE A 203 4.05 -21.97 7.77
CA ILE A 203 4.58 -20.62 7.98
C ILE A 203 4.62 -19.94 6.62
N TRP A 204 3.95 -18.81 6.51
CA TRP A 204 3.92 -17.99 5.29
C TRP A 204 4.97 -16.88 5.38
N VAL A 205 5.83 -16.78 4.36
CA VAL A 205 6.77 -15.67 4.20
C VAL A 205 6.34 -14.87 2.98
N SER A 206 5.71 -13.72 3.21
CA SER A 206 5.22 -12.82 2.17
C SER A 206 6.02 -11.52 2.14
N GLY A 207 5.97 -10.83 1.01
CA GLY A 207 6.68 -9.57 0.78
C GLY A 207 6.77 -9.24 -0.71
N PRO A 208 7.04 -7.98 -1.07
CA PRO A 208 7.15 -7.55 -2.46
C PRO A 208 8.30 -8.28 -3.18
N SER A 209 8.36 -8.15 -4.52
CA SER A 209 9.49 -8.67 -5.29
C SER A 209 10.82 -8.11 -4.74
N SER A 210 11.88 -8.92 -4.77
CA SER A 210 13.21 -8.58 -4.26
C SER A 210 13.33 -8.27 -2.75
N SER A 211 12.31 -8.52 -1.93
CA SER A 211 12.37 -8.36 -0.46
C SER A 211 13.17 -9.44 0.29
N GLY A 212 13.81 -10.38 -0.42
CA GLY A 212 14.60 -11.44 0.20
C GLY A 212 13.78 -12.57 0.83
N LYS A 213 12.55 -12.83 0.34
CA LYS A 213 11.67 -13.92 0.83
C LYS A 213 12.39 -15.27 0.88
N THR A 214 12.94 -15.72 -0.24
CA THR A 214 13.61 -17.02 -0.35
C THR A 214 14.80 -17.12 0.61
N THR A 215 15.64 -16.09 0.69
CA THR A 215 16.77 -16.03 1.62
C THR A 215 16.30 -16.07 3.08
N THR A 216 15.25 -15.33 3.41
CA THR A 216 14.63 -15.31 4.73
C THR A 216 14.10 -16.68 5.11
N THR A 217 13.39 -17.36 4.19
CA THR A 217 12.89 -18.71 4.39
C THR A 217 14.04 -19.68 4.68
N VAL A 218 15.12 -19.65 3.89
CA VAL A 218 16.28 -20.54 4.08
C VAL A 218 16.91 -20.33 5.47
N LYS A 219 17.18 -19.07 5.83
CA LYS A 219 17.82 -18.73 7.11
C LYS A 219 16.93 -19.02 8.32
N LEU A 220 15.62 -18.81 8.20
CA LEU A 220 14.66 -19.13 9.24
C LEU A 220 14.55 -20.65 9.44
N THR A 221 14.47 -21.42 8.35
CA THR A 221 14.43 -22.89 8.43
C THR A 221 15.70 -23.45 9.07
N ASP A 222 16.88 -22.90 8.81
CA ASP A 222 18.11 -23.34 9.48
C ASP A 222 18.06 -23.11 11.00
N ARG A 223 17.58 -21.94 11.43
CA ARG A 223 17.39 -21.63 12.85
C ARG A 223 16.40 -22.58 13.52
N LEU A 224 15.25 -22.82 12.90
CA LEU A 224 14.25 -23.75 13.41
C LEU A 224 14.77 -25.19 13.47
N ARG A 225 15.62 -25.59 12.50
CA ARG A 225 16.30 -26.89 12.50
C ARG A 225 17.23 -27.08 13.68
N ARG A 226 17.95 -26.03 14.10
CA ARG A 226 18.81 -26.08 15.31
C ARG A 226 18.01 -26.32 16.59
N GLU A 227 16.75 -25.88 16.61
CA GLU A 227 15.79 -26.14 17.69
C GLU A 227 15.07 -27.50 17.55
N GLY A 228 15.50 -28.35 16.62
CA GLY A 228 14.94 -29.69 16.38
C GLY A 228 13.66 -29.70 15.53
N LEU A 229 13.21 -28.56 15.03
CA LEU A 229 12.02 -28.44 14.19
C LEU A 229 12.36 -28.66 12.72
N ARG A 230 11.53 -29.38 11.98
CA ARG A 230 11.73 -29.62 10.55
C ARG A 230 10.54 -29.08 9.77
N PHE A 231 10.83 -28.16 8.85
CA PHE A 231 9.87 -27.61 7.91
C PHE A 231 10.32 -27.93 6.49
N LEU A 232 9.36 -28.28 5.64
CA LEU A 232 9.56 -28.34 4.20
C LEU A 232 9.42 -26.93 3.63
N MET A 233 10.39 -26.53 2.80
CA MET A 233 10.32 -25.26 2.09
C MET A 233 9.53 -25.45 0.81
N LEU A 234 8.52 -24.62 0.60
CA LEU A 234 7.77 -24.54 -0.66
C LEU A 234 7.92 -23.12 -1.20
N ASN A 235 8.61 -22.97 -2.33
CA ASN A 235 8.73 -21.69 -3.01
C ASN A 235 7.68 -21.61 -4.12
N LEU A 236 6.77 -20.63 -4.04
CA LEU A 236 5.70 -20.50 -5.04
C LEU A 236 6.23 -20.22 -6.46
N ASP A 237 7.42 -19.62 -6.57
CA ASP A 237 8.07 -19.37 -7.86
C ASP A 237 8.33 -20.67 -8.65
N ASP A 238 8.44 -21.82 -7.98
CA ASP A 238 8.70 -23.12 -8.61
C ASP A 238 7.45 -23.72 -9.27
N TYR A 239 6.29 -23.11 -9.07
CA TYR A 239 4.99 -23.62 -9.52
C TYR A 239 4.35 -22.77 -10.62
N PHE A 240 5.02 -21.73 -11.14
CA PHE A 240 4.46 -21.00 -12.29
C PHE A 240 4.48 -21.84 -13.57
N TRP A 241 3.43 -21.72 -14.37
CA TRP A 241 3.40 -22.33 -15.70
C TRP A 241 4.53 -21.75 -16.59
N PRO A 242 5.11 -22.57 -17.48
CA PRO A 242 5.98 -22.06 -18.54
C PRO A 242 5.25 -21.00 -19.38
N LEU A 243 6.00 -20.02 -19.92
CA LEU A 243 5.46 -18.92 -20.73
C LEU A 243 4.49 -19.34 -21.85
N ILE A 244 4.65 -20.55 -22.40
CA ILE A 244 3.81 -21.07 -23.48
C ILE A 244 2.49 -21.67 -23.00
N GLU A 245 2.44 -22.14 -21.75
CA GLU A 245 1.27 -22.74 -21.09
C GLU A 245 0.56 -21.74 -20.15
N HIS A 246 1.16 -20.56 -19.96
CA HIS A 246 0.65 -19.54 -19.05
C HIS A 246 -0.75 -19.07 -19.46
N PRO A 247 -1.74 -19.11 -18.54
CA PRO A 247 -3.08 -18.62 -18.83
C PRO A 247 -3.06 -17.16 -19.28
N SER A 248 -3.76 -16.88 -20.37
CA SER A 248 -3.95 -15.52 -20.86
C SER A 248 -5.39 -15.09 -20.58
N ASP A 249 -5.57 -13.80 -20.31
CA ASP A 249 -6.89 -13.22 -20.14
C ASP A 249 -7.60 -12.98 -21.49
N TRP A 250 -8.75 -12.30 -21.44
CA TRP A 250 -9.58 -12.02 -22.61
C TRP A 250 -8.95 -11.03 -23.61
N ILE A 251 -7.87 -10.31 -23.24
CA ILE A 251 -7.09 -9.45 -24.13
C ILE A 251 -5.76 -10.11 -24.57
N ASN A 252 -5.58 -11.40 -24.27
CA ASN A 252 -4.34 -12.15 -24.53
C ASN A 252 -3.13 -11.56 -23.77
N ASP A 253 -3.39 -10.94 -22.61
CA ASP A 253 -2.35 -10.56 -21.66
C ASP A 253 -2.17 -11.66 -20.60
N ARG A 254 -0.92 -11.86 -20.16
CA ARG A 254 -0.60 -12.91 -19.19
C ARG A 254 -0.90 -12.40 -17.79
N ASN A 255 -1.87 -13.00 -17.13
CA ASN A 255 -2.17 -12.65 -15.75
C ASN A 255 -1.31 -13.50 -14.79
N TYR A 256 -0.35 -12.87 -14.12
CA TYR A 256 0.53 -13.52 -13.14
C TYR A 256 0.01 -13.41 -11.70
N GLU A 257 -1.08 -12.67 -11.49
CA GLU A 257 -1.58 -12.32 -10.16
C GLU A 257 -2.76 -13.19 -9.72
N THR A 258 -3.18 -14.17 -10.53
CA THR A 258 -4.26 -15.10 -10.18
C THR A 258 -3.73 -16.48 -9.81
N PRO A 259 -4.42 -17.24 -8.94
CA PRO A 259 -4.00 -18.59 -8.56
C PRO A 259 -3.79 -19.53 -9.75
N GLU A 260 -4.53 -19.32 -10.85
CA GLU A 260 -4.43 -20.11 -12.08
C GLU A 260 -3.07 -19.96 -12.79
N ALA A 261 -2.31 -18.91 -12.48
CA ALA A 261 -0.93 -18.73 -12.93
C ALA A 261 0.02 -19.83 -12.41
N LEU A 262 -0.41 -20.57 -11.38
CA LEU A 262 0.35 -21.65 -10.76
C LEU A 262 -0.19 -23.04 -11.18
N ASP A 263 0.70 -24.01 -11.28
CA ASP A 263 0.37 -25.43 -11.29
C ASP A 263 -0.03 -25.87 -9.89
N ILE A 264 -1.31 -25.62 -9.58
CA ILE A 264 -1.93 -25.99 -8.31
C ILE A 264 -1.91 -27.51 -8.09
N GLN A 265 -1.92 -28.31 -9.17
CA GLN A 265 -1.90 -29.76 -9.05
C GLN A 265 -0.54 -30.22 -8.53
N LEU A 266 0.56 -29.74 -9.15
CA LEU A 266 1.91 -30.01 -8.68
C LEU A 266 2.16 -29.49 -7.26
N LEU A 267 1.63 -28.31 -6.92
CA LEU A 267 1.71 -27.77 -5.56
C LEU A 267 1.07 -28.71 -4.54
N ASN A 268 -0.12 -29.24 -4.84
CA ASN A 268 -0.82 -30.16 -3.95
C ASN A 268 -0.11 -31.51 -3.82
N GLU A 269 0.63 -31.97 -4.83
CA GLU A 269 1.45 -33.19 -4.74
C GLU A 269 2.66 -33.03 -3.81
N HIS A 270 3.17 -31.80 -3.67
CA HIS A 270 4.32 -31.48 -2.83
C HIS A 270 3.95 -31.09 -1.37
N LEU A 271 2.65 -30.93 -1.06
CA LEU A 271 2.11 -30.60 0.27
C LEU A 271 1.81 -31.85 1.10
#